data_AF-A0A6P1EKB3-F1
#
_entry.id   AF-A0A6P1EKB3-F1
#
_cell.length_a   1.000
_cell.length_b   1.000
_cell.length_c   1.000
_cell.angle_alpha   90.00
_cell.angle_beta   90.00
_cell.angle_gamma   90.00
#
_symmetry.space_group_name_H-M   'P 1'
#
loop_
_entity.id
_entity.type
_entity.pdbx_description
1 polymer ?
#
loop_
_entity_poly.entity_id
_entity_poly.type
_entity_poly.pdbx_seq_one_letter_code
_entity_poly.pdbx_strand_id
1 'polypeptide(L)'
;MTPRDRFFWWYSGALFFLGPFGFIVGPLMARRATRKVEQNHPAAAWEARQRDHGFTWQWWHMTPLTVLGAFWAIAALSTLPMMLLLLYAQLTQ
;
A
#
# COMPACT_ATOMS: atom_id res chain seq x y z
N MET A 1 7.72 16.45 -5.09
CA MET A 1 7.37 15.04 -4.82
C MET A 1 7.75 14.21 -6.01
N THR A 2 8.76 13.37 -5.84
CA THR A 2 9.15 12.42 -6.89
C THR A 2 8.05 11.37 -7.08
N PRO A 3 8.05 10.63 -8.20
CA PRO A 3 7.17 9.46 -8.37
C PRO A 3 7.26 8.48 -7.18
N ARG A 4 8.45 8.36 -6.57
CA ARG A 4 8.71 7.52 -5.41
C ARG A 4 8.07 8.03 -4.12
N ASP A 5 8.13 9.32 -3.84
CA ASP A 5 7.45 9.90 -2.66
C ASP A 5 5.95 9.66 -2.73
N ARG A 6 5.38 9.80 -3.94
CA ARG A 6 3.97 9.51 -4.21
C ARG A 6 3.62 8.05 -3.99
N PHE A 7 4.48 7.12 -4.40
CA PHE A 7 4.32 5.70 -4.12
C PHE A 7 4.33 5.45 -2.60
N PHE A 8 5.27 6.03 -1.86
CA PHE A 8 5.32 5.90 -0.41
C PHE A 8 4.06 6.41 0.28
N TRP A 9 3.60 7.60 -0.10
CA TRP A 9 2.42 8.21 0.51
C TRP A 9 1.16 7.37 0.28
N TRP A 10 0.95 6.91 -0.95
CA TRP A 10 -0.18 6.03 -1.26
C TRP A 10 -0.06 4.67 -0.59
N TYR A 11 1.15 4.11 -0.53
CA TYR A 11 1.42 2.82 0.12
C TYR A 11 1.17 2.88 1.63
N SER A 12 1.77 3.86 2.31
CA SER A 12 1.63 4.05 3.76
C SER A 12 0.20 4.44 4.14
N GLY A 13 -0.43 5.34 3.38
CA GLY A 13 -1.83 5.71 3.59
C GLY A 13 -2.76 4.50 3.41
N ALA A 14 -2.59 3.73 2.33
CA ALA A 14 -3.40 2.55 2.11
C ALA A 14 -3.19 1.49 3.20
N LEU A 15 -1.95 1.25 3.64
CA LEU A 15 -1.67 0.33 4.75
C LEU A 15 -2.28 0.79 6.07
N PHE A 16 -2.26 2.09 6.36
CA PHE A 16 -2.83 2.63 7.58
C PHE A 16 -4.36 2.54 7.61
N PHE A 17 -5.03 2.86 6.49
CA PHE A 17 -6.50 2.91 6.43
C PHE A 17 -7.15 1.56 6.11
N LEU A 18 -6.57 0.77 5.20
CA LEU A 18 -7.12 -0.53 4.77
C LEU A 18 -6.46 -1.72 5.47
N GLY A 19 -5.49 -1.48 6.36
CA GLY A 19 -4.73 -2.53 7.01
C GLY A 19 -4.05 -3.45 5.97
N PRO A 20 -4.27 -4.77 6.03
CA PRO A 20 -3.61 -5.72 5.13
C PRO A 20 -3.97 -5.52 3.66
N PHE A 21 -5.19 -5.05 3.35
CA PHE A 21 -5.61 -4.78 1.97
C PHE A 21 -4.87 -3.58 1.37
N GLY A 22 -4.28 -2.72 2.21
CA GLY A 22 -3.44 -1.62 1.80
C GLY A 22 -2.22 -2.04 0.98
N PHE A 23 -1.74 -3.28 1.17
CA PHE A 23 -0.65 -3.85 0.38
C PHE A 23 -0.97 -3.96 -1.12
N ILE A 24 -2.24 -4.20 -1.47
CA ILE A 24 -2.69 -4.32 -2.87
C ILE A 24 -3.12 -2.95 -3.41
N VAL A 25 -3.90 -2.21 -2.62
CA VAL A 25 -4.48 -0.93 -3.05
C VAL A 25 -3.41 0.17 -3.18
N GLY A 26 -2.41 0.19 -2.30
CA GLY A 26 -1.34 1.19 -2.28
C GLY A 26 -0.53 1.25 -3.58
N PRO A 27 0.09 0.14 -4.03
CA PRO A 27 0.87 0.10 -5.27
C PRO A 27 0.03 0.39 -6.52
N LEU A 28 -1.24 -0.03 -6.50
CA LEU A 28 -2.14 0.10 -7.62
C LEU A 28 -2.59 1.55 -7.81
N MET A 29 -2.91 2.26 -6.71
CA MET A 29 -3.21 3.69 -6.75
C MET A 29 -1.98 4.54 -7.04
N ALA A 30 -0.82 4.18 -6.52
CA ALA A 30 0.43 4.83 -6.88
C ALA A 30 0.70 4.75 -8.39
N ARG A 31 0.53 3.57 -9.01
CA ARG A 31 0.66 3.40 -10.48
C ARG A 31 -0.36 4.20 -11.27
N ARG A 32 -1.61 4.29 -10.81
CA ARG A 32 -2.63 5.12 -11.46
C ARG A 32 -2.28 6.60 -11.39
N ALA A 33 -1.83 7.06 -10.23
CA ALA A 33 -1.45 8.45 -10.01
C ALA A 33 -0.23 8.84 -10.86
N THR A 34 0.80 7.99 -10.92
CA THR A 34 1.99 8.25 -11.76
C THR A 34 1.65 8.24 -13.25
N ARG A 35 0.84 7.28 -13.71
CA ARG A 35 0.41 7.20 -15.11
C ARG A 35 -0.38 8.44 -15.55
N LYS A 36 -1.26 8.96 -14.68
CA LYS A 36 -2.04 10.17 -14.97
C LYS A 36 -1.14 11.41 -15.08
N VAL A 37 -0.10 11.49 -14.27
CA VAL A 37 0.89 12.60 -14.31
C VAL A 37 1.76 12.51 -15.56
N GLU A 38 2.19 11.31 -15.95
CA GLU A 38 2.96 11.09 -17.19
C GLU A 38 2.15 11.45 -18.44
N GLN A 39 0.84 11.19 -18.43
CA GLN A 39 -0.06 11.57 -19.53
C GLN A 39 -0.29 13.09 -19.62
N ASN A 40 -0.48 13.76 -18.49
CA ASN A 40 -0.82 15.19 -18.47
C ASN A 40 0.42 16.09 -18.56
N HIS A 41 1.56 15.67 -17.99
CA HIS A 41 2.78 16.47 -17.87
C HIS A 41 4.04 15.63 -18.10
N PRO A 42 4.30 15.20 -19.35
CA PRO A 42 5.39 14.28 -19.67
C PRO A 42 6.79 14.86 -19.37
N ALA A 43 7.02 16.15 -19.67
CA ALA A 43 8.30 16.82 -19.41
C ALA A 43 8.62 16.90 -17.90
N ALA A 44 7.64 17.32 -17.10
CA ALA A 44 7.80 17.40 -15.64
C ALA A 44 7.96 16.02 -14.99
N ALA A 45 7.31 14.99 -15.54
CA ALA A 45 7.48 13.61 -15.10
C ALA A 45 8.91 13.08 -15.39
N TRP A 46 9.47 13.44 -16.53
CA TRP A 46 10.83 13.06 -16.91
C TRP A 46 11.89 13.75 -16.04
N GLU A 47 11.78 15.06 -15.81
CA GLU A 47 12.67 15.77 -14.90
C GLU A 47 12.60 15.22 -13.46
N ALA A 48 11.40 14.88 -12.99
CA ALA A 48 11.22 14.31 -11.66
C ALA A 48 11.89 12.93 -11.51
N ARG A 49 11.97 12.13 -12.58
CA ARG A 49 12.72 10.86 -12.60
C ARG A 49 14.23 11.07 -12.63
N GLN A 50 14.71 12.12 -13.28
CA GLN A 50 16.15 12.42 -13.26
C GLN A 50 16.65 12.83 -11.88
N ARG A 51 15.78 13.45 -11.07
CA ARG A 51 16.08 13.84 -9.68
C ARG A 51 15.92 12.68 -8.67
N ASP A 52 15.55 11.47 -9.12
CA ASP A 52 15.35 10.30 -8.23
C ASP A 52 16.67 9.56 -7.94
N HIS A 53 17.30 9.85 -6.80
CA HIS A 53 18.58 9.27 -6.36
C HIS A 53 18.51 7.85 -5.72
N GLY A 54 17.56 7.00 -6.11
CA GLY A 54 17.48 5.61 -5.59
C GLY A 54 16.86 5.43 -4.19
N PHE A 55 16.49 4.19 -3.85
CA PHE A 55 15.75 3.82 -2.61
C PHE A 55 16.71 3.62 -1.42
N THR A 56 17.45 4.65 -1.00
CA THR A 56 18.51 4.45 0.02
C THR A 56 17.95 4.41 1.44
N TRP A 57 17.25 5.46 1.87
CA TRP A 57 16.68 5.57 3.22
C TRP A 57 15.25 5.01 3.32
N GLN A 58 14.50 5.13 2.24
CA GLN A 58 13.08 4.79 2.22
C GLN A 58 12.84 3.27 2.35
N TRP A 59 13.80 2.45 1.93
CA TRP A 59 13.72 1.00 2.08
C TRP A 59 13.59 0.57 3.54
N TRP A 60 14.27 1.26 4.46
CA TRP A 60 14.14 1.03 5.90
C TRP A 60 12.74 1.26 6.45
N HIS A 61 11.91 2.08 5.80
CA HIS A 61 10.53 2.34 6.23
C HIS A 61 9.56 1.40 5.55
N MET A 62 9.76 1.12 4.26
CA MET A 62 8.85 0.26 3.50
C MET A 62 8.89 -1.19 3.96
N THR A 63 10.07 -1.72 4.30
CA THR A 63 10.21 -3.11 4.73
C THR A 63 9.44 -3.42 6.02
N PRO A 64 9.61 -2.70 7.15
CA PRO A 64 8.85 -2.97 8.36
C PRO A 64 7.35 -2.73 8.16
N LEU A 65 6.95 -1.69 7.40
CA LEU A 65 5.53 -1.47 7.08
C LEU A 65 4.94 -2.67 6.34
N THR A 66 5.68 -3.20 5.37
CA THR A 66 5.27 -4.38 4.58
C THR A 66 5.18 -5.61 5.45
N VAL A 67 6.15 -5.84 6.33
CA VAL A 67 6.16 -6.97 7.27
C VAL A 67 4.96 -6.88 8.22
N LEU A 68 4.66 -5.69 8.75
CA LEU A 68 3.47 -5.45 9.58
C LEU A 68 2.17 -5.71 8.82
N GLY A 69 2.06 -5.21 7.58
CA GLY A 69 0.89 -5.45 6.73
C GLY A 69 0.72 -6.93 6.40
N ALA A 70 1.80 -7.63 6.09
CA ALA A 70 1.77 -9.07 5.83
C ALA A 70 1.40 -9.88 7.09
N PHE A 71 1.94 -9.51 8.24
CA PHE A 71 1.58 -10.11 9.53
C PHE A 71 0.08 -9.93 9.82
N TRP A 72 -0.43 -8.72 9.64
CA TRP A 72 -1.87 -8.44 9.77
C TRP A 72 -2.72 -9.22 8.76
N ALA A 73 -2.25 -9.39 7.53
CA ALA A 73 -2.96 -10.14 6.50
C ALA A 73 -3.10 -11.61 6.89
N ILE A 74 -2.01 -12.21 7.35
CA ILE A 74 -1.96 -13.60 7.82
C ILE A 74 -2.85 -13.76 9.05
N ALA A 75 -2.76 -12.85 10.02
CA ALA A 75 -3.61 -12.86 11.21
C ALA A 75 -5.09 -12.77 10.84
N ALA A 76 -5.47 -11.86 9.95
CA ALA A 76 -6.84 -11.71 9.48
C ALA A 76 -7.33 -12.97 8.76
N LEU A 77 -6.55 -13.52 7.82
CA LEU A 77 -6.89 -14.76 7.09
C LEU A 77 -7.06 -15.96 8.02
N SER A 78 -6.28 -16.04 9.10
CA SER A 78 -6.37 -17.12 10.08
C SER A 78 -7.53 -16.96 11.06
N THR A 79 -7.84 -15.73 11.48
CA THR A 79 -8.83 -15.46 12.54
C THR A 79 -10.24 -15.17 12.01
N LEU A 80 -10.37 -14.53 10.84
CA LEU A 80 -11.66 -14.22 10.22
C LEU A 80 -12.57 -15.44 10.05
N PRO A 81 -12.10 -16.59 9.52
CA PRO A 81 -12.98 -17.73 9.29
C PRO A 81 -13.59 -18.24 10.59
N MET A 82 -12.78 -18.38 11.64
CA MET A 82 -13.25 -18.84 12.95
C MET A 82 -14.19 -17.83 13.58
N MET A 83 -13.89 -16.54 13.50
CA MET A 83 -14.76 -15.48 14.04
C MET A 83 -16.10 -15.42 13.32
N LEU A 84 -16.12 -15.58 11.99
CA LEU A 84 -17.34 -15.63 11.19
C LEU A 84 -18.20 -16.84 11.54
N LEU A 85 -17.58 -18.02 11.74
CA LEU A 85 -18.29 -19.22 12.18
C LEU A 85 -18.90 -19.05 13.58
N LEU A 86 -18.16 -18.43 14.51
CA LEU A 86 -18.65 -18.15 15.86
C LEU A 86 -19.84 -17.18 15.83
N LEU A 87 -19.73 -16.09 15.07
CA LEU A 87 -20.81 -15.12 14.87
C LEU A 87 -22.05 -15.78 14.24
N TYR A 88 -21.84 -16.58 13.20
CA TYR A 88 -22.92 -17.32 12.55
C TYR A 88 -23.63 -18.24 13.54
N ALA A 89 -22.88 -19.02 14.33
CA ALA A 89 -23.46 -19.90 15.35
C ALA A 89 -24.31 -19.13 16.36
N GLN A 90 -23.83 -17.98 16.86
CA GLN A 90 -24.57 -17.11 17.80
C GLN A 90 -25.83 -16.49 17.17
N LEU A 91 -25.84 -16.20 15.87
CA LEU A 91 -27.01 -15.69 15.16
C LEU A 91 -28.08 -16.77 14.90
N THR A 92 -27.68 -18.04 14.88
CA THR A 92 -28.56 -19.19 14.62
C THR A 92 -29.04 -19.90 15.89
N GLN A 93 -28.52 -19.52 17.05
CA GLN A 93 -28.99 -19.98 18.37
C GLN A 93 -30.04 -19.02 18.92
#